data_AF-A0A6H1ZVK3-F1
#
_entry.id   AF-A0A6H1ZVK3-F1
#
_cell.length_a   1.000
_cell.length_b   1.000
_cell.length_c   1.000
_cell.angle_alpha   90.00
_cell.angle_beta   90.00
_cell.angle_gamma   90.00
#
_symmetry.space_group_name_H-M   'P 1'
#
loop_
_entity.id
_entity.type
_entity.pdbx_description
1 polymer ?
#
loop_
_entity_poly.entity_id
_entity_poly.type
_entity_poly.pdbx_seq_one_letter_code
_entity_poly.pdbx_strand_id
1 'polypeptide(L)' 'MARFTQVGRNEFPSTDPARVGKVDVAYAYMDENMRTITFFVPLEEDSPERVEKELRTRIEHAAAAGPREITIP' A
#
# COMPACT_ATOMS: atom_id res chain seq x y z
N MET A 1 10.44 -13.81 10.58
CA MET A 1 10.08 -12.83 9.53
C MET A 1 8.66 -12.37 9.83
N ALA A 2 8.41 -11.05 9.80
CA ALA A 2 7.05 -10.54 9.97
C ALA A 2 6.15 -11.09 8.84
N ARG A 3 4.98 -11.61 9.21
CA ARG A 3 4.01 -12.15 8.25
C ARG A 3 3.04 -11.05 7.86
N PHE A 4 2.87 -10.86 6.56
CA PHE A 4 1.88 -9.95 6.00
C PHE A 4 0.83 -10.76 5.25
N THR A 5 -0.44 -10.47 5.52
CA THR A 5 -1.57 -11.11 4.85
C THR A 5 -2.26 -10.07 3.97
N GLN A 6 -2.44 -10.38 2.68
CA GLN A 6 -3.24 -9.53 1.80
C GLN A 6 -4.70 -9.63 2.24
N VAL A 7 -5.29 -8.49 2.61
CA VAL A 7 -6.68 -8.39 3.04
C VAL A 7 -7.56 -7.69 2.01
N GLY A 8 -6.96 -7.04 1.01
CA GLY A 8 -7.69 -6.41 -0.09
C GLY A 8 -6.83 -6.18 -1.33
N ARG A 9 -7.47 -6.29 -2.49
CA ARG A 9 -6.97 -5.85 -3.80
C ARG A 9 -8.14 -5.27 -4.59
N ASN A 10 -8.10 -3.98 -4.91
CA ASN A 10 -9.16 -3.29 -5.62
C ASN A 10 -8.61 -2.47 -6.79
N GLU A 11 -9.23 -2.59 -7.95
CA GLU A 11 -8.92 -1.76 -9.12
C GLU A 11 -9.81 -0.51 -9.13
N PHE A 12 -9.22 0.63 -9.45
CA PHE A 12 -9.93 1.91 -9.53
C PHE A 12 -9.35 2.80 -10.62
N PRO A 13 -10.14 3.71 -11.22
CA PRO A 13 -9.62 4.70 -12.14
C PRO A 13 -8.53 5.53 -11.47
N SER A 14 -7.37 5.67 -12.13
CA SER A 14 -6.24 6.44 -11.61
C SER A 14 -6.68 7.85 -11.23
N THR A 15 -6.28 8.29 -10.04
CA THR A 15 -6.51 9.65 -9.57
C THR A 15 -5.39 10.62 -9.97
N ASP A 16 -4.30 10.10 -10.55
CA ASP A 16 -3.21 10.90 -11.08
C ASP A 16 -3.63 11.61 -12.38
N PRO A 17 -3.59 12.96 -12.44
CA PRO A 17 -3.90 13.74 -13.64
C PRO A 17 -3.01 13.41 -14.85
N ALA A 18 -1.81 12.86 -14.65
CA ALA A 18 -0.93 12.43 -15.73
C ALA A 18 -1.35 11.08 -16.34
N ARG A 19 -2.26 10.35 -15.68
CA ARG A 19 -2.67 8.99 -16.04
C ARG A 19 -4.19 8.90 -16.27
N VAL A 20 -4.75 9.88 -16.95
CA VAL A 20 -6.17 9.90 -17.33
C VAL A 20 -6.53 8.66 -18.15
N GLY A 21 -7.61 7.99 -17.76
CA GLY A 21 -8.10 6.76 -18.42
C GLY A 21 -7.30 5.51 -18.07
N LYS A 22 -6.32 5.59 -17.16
CA LYS A 22 -5.60 4.44 -16.61
C LYS A 22 -6.25 3.92 -15.33
N VAL A 23 -5.82 2.74 -14.92
CA VAL A 23 -6.32 2.04 -13.73
C VAL A 23 -5.15 1.84 -12.76
N ASP A 24 -5.46 2.01 -11.49
CA ASP A 24 -4.58 1.69 -10.38
C ASP A 24 -5.15 0.54 -9.55
N VAL A 25 -4.24 -0.22 -8.95
CA VAL A 25 -4.55 -1.32 -8.05
C VAL A 25 -4.19 -0.91 -6.63
N ALA A 26 -5.19 -0.85 -5.76
CA ALA A 26 -5.00 -0.68 -4.33
C ALA A 26 -4.77 -2.02 -3.66
N TYR A 27 -3.64 -2.15 -2.99
CA TYR A 27 -3.30 -3.28 -2.15
C TYR A 27 -3.41 -2.90 -0.69
N ALA A 28 -3.99 -3.81 0.10
CA ALA A 28 -4.03 -3.70 1.55
C ALA A 28 -3.44 -4.97 2.17
N TYR A 29 -2.41 -4.78 2.99
CA TYR A 29 -1.75 -5.84 3.74
C TYR A 29 -1.87 -5.57 5.23
N MET A 30 -2.07 -6.62 6.01
CA MET A 30 -2.13 -6.55 7.47
C MET A 30 -0.99 -7.38 8.09
N ASP A 31 -0.30 -6.82 9.07
CA ASP A 31 0.70 -7.53 9.87
C ASP A 31 0.07 -8.24 11.08
N GLU A 32 0.90 -8.97 11.84
CA GLU A 32 0.47 -9.68 13.05
C GLU A 32 -0.01 -8.77 14.20
N ASN A 33 0.32 -7.48 14.14
CA ASN A 33 -0.07 -6.45 15.11
C ASN A 33 -1.29 -5.65 14.62
N MET A 34 -2.01 -6.17 13.61
CA MET A 34 -3.18 -5.52 13.00
C MET A 34 -2.87 -4.17 12.34
N ARG A 35 -1.59 -3.87 12.06
CA ARG A 35 -1.21 -2.68 11.31
C ARG A 35 -1.51 -2.92 9.85
N THR A 36 -2.30 -2.03 9.28
CA THR A 36 -2.66 -2.07 7.86
C THR A 36 -1.74 -1.18 7.06
N ILE A 37 -1.17 -1.73 6.00
CA ILE A 37 -0.33 -1.04 5.03
C ILE A 37 -1.09 -1.02 3.71
N THR A 38 -1.36 0.18 3.22
CA THR A 38 -2.06 0.40 1.96
C THR A 38 -1.15 1.13 0.99
N PHE A 39 -1.12 0.67 -0.25
CA PHE A 39 -0.39 1.33 -1.34
C PHE A 39 -1.06 1.06 -2.69
N PHE A 40 -0.71 1.88 -3.67
CA PHE A 40 -1.27 1.82 -5.01
C PHE A 40 -0.17 1.48 -6.01
N VAL A 41 -0.50 0.63 -6.98
CA VAL A 41 0.38 0.26 -8.08
C VAL A 41 -0.37 0.48 -9.40
N PRO A 42 0.25 1.11 -10.41
CA PRO A 42 -0.27 1.12 -11.77
C PRO A 42 -0.66 -0.27 -12.25
N LEU A 43 -1.83 -0.47 -12.85
CA LEU A 43 -2.24 -1.79 -13.33
C LEU A 43 -1.23 -2.38 -14.34
N GLU A 44 -0.62 -1.51 -15.15
CA GLU A 44 0.45 -1.86 -16.09
C GLU A 44 1.75 -2.35 -15.44
N GLU A 45 1.95 -2.09 -14.14
CA GLU A 45 3.08 -2.53 -13.33
C GLU A 45 2.70 -3.65 -12.34
N ASP A 46 1.47 -4.16 -12.38
CA ASP A 46 0.95 -5.11 -11.39
C ASP A 46 1.62 -6.49 -11.53
N SER A 47 2.75 -6.65 -10.85
CA SER A 47 3.49 -7.90 -10.74
C SER A 47 3.78 -8.26 -9.28
N PRO A 48 3.92 -9.55 -8.94
CA PRO A 48 4.29 -9.98 -7.59
C PRO A 48 5.54 -9.28 -7.06
N GLU A 49 6.57 -9.11 -7.90
CA GLU A 49 7.83 -8.47 -7.55
C GLU A 49 7.65 -6.97 -7.28
N ARG A 50 6.81 -6.29 -8.08
CA ARG A 50 6.51 -4.87 -7.87
C ARG A 50 5.77 -4.65 -6.56
N VAL A 51 4.78 -5.50 -6.28
CA VAL A 51 3.96 -5.46 -5.06
C VAL A 51 4.83 -5.74 -3.82
N GLU A 52 5.68 -6.76 -3.87
CA GLU A 52 6.61 -7.06 -2.77
C GLU A 52 7.58 -5.90 -2.49
N LYS A 53 8.16 -5.32 -3.55
CA LYS A 53 9.06 -4.18 -3.45
C LYS A 53 8.38 -2.97 -2.81
N GLU A 54 7.16 -2.66 -3.24
CA GLU A 54 6.39 -1.54 -2.69
C GLU A 54 6.04 -1.80 -1.22
N LEU A 55 5.55 -3.00 -0.88
CA LEU A 55 5.24 -3.39 0.50
C LEU A 55 6.47 -3.23 1.40
N ARG A 56 7.64 -3.70 0.96
CA ARG A 56 8.91 -3.56 1.72
C ARG A 56 9.26 -2.09 1.97
N THR A 57 9.19 -1.27 0.93
CA THR A 57 9.45 0.19 1.02
C THR A 57 8.52 0.84 2.04
N ARG A 58 7.23 0.49 2.03
CA ARG A 58 6.24 1.04 2.97
C ARG A 58 6.51 0.63 4.41
N ILE A 59 6.94 -0.62 4.64
CA ILE A 59 7.32 -1.12 5.97
C ILE A 59 8.52 -0.33 6.50
N GLU A 60 9.55 -0.15 5.67
CA GLU A 60 10.76 0.60 6.03
C GLU A 60 10.44 2.07 6.37
N HIS A 61 9.60 2.72 5.55
CA HIS A 61 9.15 4.09 5.80
C HIS A 61 8.30 4.20 7.07
N ALA A 62 7.39 3.27 7.33
CA ALA A 62 6.56 3.25 8.53
C ALA A 62 7.41 3.08 9.80
N ALA A 63 8.44 2.23 9.74
CA ALA A 63 9.39 2.05 10.85
C ALA A 63 10.21 3.32 11.12
N ALA A 64 10.62 4.03 10.06
CA ALA A 64 11.42 5.25 10.18
C ALA A 64 10.62 6.47 10.69
N ALA A 65 9.34 6.58 10.31
CA ALA A 65 8.51 7.74 10.65
C ALA A 65 8.07 7.78 12.13
N GLY A 66 7.97 6.61 12.77
CA GLY A 66 7.47 6.48 14.15
C GLY A 66 5.96 6.75 14.30
N PRO A 67 5.39 6.51 15.49
CA PRO A 67 3.97 6.75 15.74
C PRO A 67 3.69 8.25 15.81
N ARG A 68 2.60 8.68 15.16
CA ARG A 68 2.03 10.03 15.31
C ARG A 68 0.66 9.92 15.94
N GLU A 69 0.51 10.45 17.14
CA GLU A 69 -0.78 10.56 17.82
C GLU A 69 -1.40 11.93 17.56
N ILE A 70 -2.72 11.97 17.36
CA ILE A 70 -3.49 13.20 17.20
C ILE A 70 -4.72 13.08 18.10
N THR A 71 -4.92 14.05 19.00
CA THR A 71 -6.11 14.14 19.83
C THR A 71 -7.13 15.07 19.16
N ILE A 72 -8.35 14.59 18.94
CA ILE A 72 -9.47 15.41 18.44
C ILE A 72 -10.27 15.86 19.67
N PRO A 73 -10.57 17.17 19.83
CA PRO A 73 -11.33 17.71 20.96
C PRO A 73 -12.80 17.27 20.98
#